data_AF-A0A7J3RZ30-F1
#
_entry.id   AF-A0A7J3RZ30-F1
#
_cell.length_a   1.000
_cell.length_b   1.000
_cell.length_c   1.000
_cell.angle_alpha   90.00
_cell.angle_beta   90.00
_cell.angle_gamma   90.00
#
_symmetry.space_group_name_H-M   'P 1'
#
loop_
_entity.id
_entity.type
_entity.pdbx_description
1 polymer ?
#
loop_
_entity_poly.entity_id
_entity_poly.type
_entity_poly.pdbx_seq_one_letter_code
_entity_poly.pdbx_strand_id
1 'polypeptide(L)'
;MKTIILLLTDETKDEIDRSAIKSYLESEAVQSLIVPLPKDSREILAVSNLVKYGGFDSCMLVCSSDSDVVQSLKKALRLHPWACAILPIDALFGRLPSDQSLEAAKLCILVVASKLAASDVTKLAFKNIGQATEAISRRELLSSFRRSFRTASSTPIILQDRCASRLKADGYCVNSCRYHAISRQGVTITLSEERCVVCGACATDCPVGAIQLPGASDPELLSTIVAASTFEGGIDRITLLFACPEGMGDMTSSLAAAGSLKPGIIPITVPCVSAVNDSVLLSASAAGLGVALICTNENCQRHSPIALLREHVLAVSRFLSPEEDAPTLLFHQANEGEELAGTLVRFHDGLRQRRRRISLTVNDRRKALLKSFESAVDGRKPLEIEAELPFFSLDIDHNRCTLCGACMTWCSSKALSLARYNGELAICCDSSLCVGCLDCQVLCPEHAISVHRATVPDEVLERKPVPKIAGKMLRCEMCGAMLFPSTMVSHIKDKVSGWNSPILTDSLYLCSTCRRKRIAKTMY
;
A
#
# COMPACT_ATOMS: atom_id res chain seq x y z
N MET A 1 -13.46 16.54 5.74
CA MET A 1 -13.01 16.60 4.33
C MET A 1 -14.24 16.66 3.47
N LYS A 2 -14.27 17.56 2.47
CA LYS A 2 -15.52 17.98 1.82
C LYS A 2 -16.13 16.88 0.93
N THR A 3 -17.12 16.25 1.54
CA THR A 3 -18.45 15.96 1.01
C THR A 3 -18.55 15.05 -0.21
N ILE A 4 -19.22 13.90 -0.02
CA ILE A 4 -19.64 12.96 -1.08
C ILE A 4 -21.05 13.36 -1.54
N ILE A 5 -21.30 13.49 -2.85
CA ILE A 5 -22.69 13.57 -3.33
C ILE A 5 -23.23 12.16 -3.53
N LEU A 6 -24.34 11.86 -2.87
CA LEU A 6 -25.05 10.58 -2.99
C LEU A 6 -26.28 10.80 -3.86
N LEU A 7 -26.30 10.17 -5.05
CA LEU A 7 -27.44 10.24 -5.94
C LEU A 7 -28.31 8.99 -5.81
N LEU A 8 -29.55 9.18 -5.36
CA LEU A 8 -30.56 8.12 -5.17
C LEU A 8 -31.66 8.24 -6.24
N THR A 9 -32.14 7.13 -6.79
CA THR A 9 -33.29 7.08 -7.69
C THR A 9 -34.62 7.29 -6.94
N ASP A 10 -35.59 7.97 -7.56
CA ASP A 10 -36.95 8.16 -7.02
C ASP A 10 -37.84 6.90 -7.22
N GLU A 11 -37.96 6.13 -6.15
CA GLU A 11 -39.19 5.59 -5.51
C GLU A 11 -40.25 4.76 -6.27
N THR A 12 -40.12 4.36 -7.54
CA THR A 12 -41.24 3.62 -8.20
C THR A 12 -41.01 2.14 -8.53
N LYS A 13 -39.79 1.61 -8.41
CA LYS A 13 -39.47 0.19 -8.71
C LYS A 13 -38.37 -0.46 -7.85
N ASP A 14 -37.94 0.20 -6.77
CA ASP A 14 -36.75 -0.26 -6.04
C ASP A 14 -37.11 -1.33 -4.99
N GLU A 15 -36.37 -2.44 -4.99
CA GLU A 15 -36.57 -3.56 -4.05
C GLU A 15 -36.07 -3.21 -2.62
N ILE A 16 -35.33 -2.10 -2.46
CA ILE A 16 -34.71 -1.64 -1.21
C ILE A 16 -35.22 -0.25 -0.81
N ASP A 17 -35.62 -0.08 0.45
CA ASP A 17 -36.13 1.18 1.00
C ASP A 17 -35.08 2.31 1.00
N ARG A 18 -35.23 3.25 0.06
CA ARG A 18 -34.35 4.42 -0.10
C ARG A 18 -34.50 5.44 1.02
N SER A 19 -35.68 5.55 1.62
CA SER A 19 -35.96 6.50 2.70
C SER A 19 -35.20 6.11 3.97
N ALA A 20 -35.14 4.81 4.27
CA ALA A 20 -34.36 4.26 5.36
C ALA A 20 -32.85 4.42 5.13
N ILE A 21 -32.37 4.23 3.90
CA ILE A 21 -30.97 4.50 3.54
C ILE A 21 -30.62 5.98 3.76
N LYS A 22 -31.49 6.90 3.32
CA LYS A 22 -31.29 8.34 3.49
C LYS A 22 -31.19 8.72 4.96
N SER A 23 -32.14 8.24 5.79
CA SER A 23 -32.15 8.48 7.23
C SER A 23 -30.87 7.97 7.93
N TYR A 24 -30.43 6.75 7.56
CA TYR A 24 -29.18 6.18 8.07
C TYR A 24 -27.97 7.06 7.74
N LEU A 25 -27.86 7.53 6.50
CA LEU A 25 -26.72 8.36 6.06
C LEU A 25 -26.68 9.73 6.74
N GLU A 26 -27.85 10.31 7.00
CA GLU A 26 -27.97 11.55 7.76
C GLU A 26 -27.53 11.35 9.23
N SER A 27 -27.72 10.15 9.81
CA SER A 27 -27.32 9.83 11.19
C SER A 27 -25.84 9.50 11.39
N GLU A 28 -25.17 8.86 10.42
CA GLU A 28 -23.79 8.38 10.53
C GLU A 28 -22.72 9.49 10.41
N ALA A 29 -23.14 10.77 10.37
CA ALA A 29 -22.27 11.93 10.19
C ALA A 29 -21.31 11.81 8.98
N VAL A 30 -21.68 11.00 7.98
CA VAL A 30 -21.00 10.98 6.69
C VAL A 30 -21.23 12.37 6.11
N GLN A 31 -20.16 13.17 6.00
CA GLN A 31 -20.22 14.47 5.31
C GLN A 31 -20.64 14.17 3.87
N SER A 32 -21.93 14.20 3.61
CA SER A 32 -22.52 13.80 2.34
C SER A 32 -23.73 14.67 2.06
N LEU A 33 -23.94 14.99 0.79
CA LEU A 33 -25.14 15.66 0.33
C LEU A 33 -25.92 14.67 -0.52
N ILE A 34 -27.12 14.35 -0.07
CA ILE A 34 -28.01 13.42 -0.77
C ILE A 34 -28.87 14.23 -1.73
N VAL A 35 -28.80 13.91 -3.01
CA VAL A 35 -29.53 14.58 -4.09
C VAL A 35 -30.25 13.51 -4.92
N PRO A 36 -31.46 13.74 -5.43
CA PRO A 36 -32.08 12.79 -6.35
C PRO A 36 -31.26 12.64 -7.65
N LEU A 37 -31.32 11.46 -8.27
CA LEU A 37 -30.67 11.20 -9.55
C LEU A 37 -31.27 12.11 -10.63
N PRO A 38 -30.45 12.87 -11.38
CA PRO A 38 -30.96 13.80 -12.37
C PRO A 38 -31.65 13.06 -13.53
N LYS A 39 -32.80 13.56 -13.97
CA LYS A 39 -33.63 12.95 -15.02
C LYS A 39 -33.38 13.55 -16.40
N ASP A 40 -32.85 14.77 -16.46
CA ASP A 40 -32.61 15.49 -17.71
C ASP A 40 -31.27 16.26 -17.73
N SER A 41 -30.97 16.88 -18.87
CA SER A 41 -29.73 17.64 -19.07
C SER A 41 -29.61 18.90 -18.21
N ARG A 42 -30.73 19.50 -17.78
CA ARG A 42 -30.73 20.68 -16.90
C ARG A 42 -30.37 20.28 -15.47
N GLU A 43 -30.94 19.19 -14.98
CA GLU A 43 -30.63 18.63 -13.67
C GLU A 43 -29.18 18.12 -13.61
N ILE A 44 -28.69 17.47 -14.67
CA ILE A 44 -27.27 17.08 -14.78
C ILE A 44 -26.35 18.30 -14.64
N LEU A 45 -26.70 19.42 -15.29
CA LEU A 45 -25.92 20.65 -15.20
C LEU A 45 -25.98 21.26 -13.79
N ALA A 46 -27.13 21.20 -13.13
CA ALA A 46 -27.29 21.65 -11.75
C ALA A 46 -26.41 20.84 -10.78
N VAL A 47 -26.41 19.50 -10.89
CA VAL A 47 -25.55 18.62 -10.09
C VAL A 47 -24.07 18.86 -10.40
N SER A 48 -23.70 19.03 -11.67
CA SER A 48 -22.31 19.37 -12.06
C SER A 48 -21.84 20.69 -11.43
N ASN A 49 -22.70 21.72 -11.45
CA ASN A 49 -22.41 23.00 -10.80
C ASN A 49 -22.31 22.86 -9.28
N LEU A 50 -23.19 22.06 -8.67
CA LEU A 50 -23.16 21.79 -7.23
C LEU A 50 -21.85 21.11 -6.82
N VAL A 51 -21.40 20.09 -7.56
CA VAL A 51 -20.09 19.44 -7.32
C VAL A 51 -18.97 20.47 -7.42
N LYS A 52 -18.95 21.25 -8.50
CA LYS A 52 -17.89 22.21 -8.80
C LYS A 52 -17.81 23.36 -7.80
N TYR A 53 -18.94 23.98 -7.45
CA TYR A 53 -18.98 25.18 -6.60
C TYR A 53 -19.21 24.86 -5.11
N GLY A 54 -19.82 23.72 -4.80
CA GLY A 54 -19.95 23.21 -3.44
C GLY A 54 -18.65 22.61 -2.88
N GLY A 55 -17.65 22.39 -3.74
CA GLY A 55 -16.35 21.85 -3.35
C GLY A 55 -16.40 20.37 -2.99
N PHE A 56 -17.22 19.61 -3.71
CA PHE A 56 -17.31 18.14 -3.60
C PHE A 56 -16.21 17.51 -4.44
N ASP A 57 -15.44 16.62 -3.84
CA ASP A 57 -14.29 16.00 -4.49
C ASP A 57 -14.60 14.59 -5.02
N SER A 58 -15.73 14.02 -4.64
CA SER A 58 -16.16 12.68 -5.03
C SER A 58 -17.69 12.57 -5.12
N CYS A 59 -18.15 11.59 -5.90
CA CYS A 59 -19.56 11.32 -6.15
C CYS A 59 -19.84 9.82 -6.09
N MET A 60 -20.96 9.44 -5.50
CA MET A 60 -21.43 8.06 -5.52
C MET A 60 -22.86 8.00 -6.06
N LEU A 61 -23.05 7.15 -7.06
CA LEU A 61 -24.30 6.97 -7.76
C LEU A 61 -24.89 5.63 -7.33
N VAL A 62 -26.02 5.66 -6.63
CA VAL A 62 -26.71 4.43 -6.22
C VAL A 62 -27.84 4.21 -7.21
N CYS A 63 -27.58 3.40 -8.24
CA CYS A 63 -28.52 3.17 -9.33
C CYS A 63 -28.36 1.78 -9.94
N SER A 64 -29.47 1.21 -10.41
CA SER A 64 -29.55 -0.16 -10.93
C SER A 64 -28.95 -0.37 -12.33
N SER A 65 -28.64 0.69 -13.09
CA SER A 65 -28.09 0.57 -14.45
C SER A 65 -27.17 1.74 -14.86
N ASP A 66 -26.16 1.44 -15.69
CA ASP A 66 -25.27 2.43 -16.34
C ASP A 66 -26.00 3.07 -17.54
N SER A 67 -27.09 3.78 -17.25
CA SER A 67 -27.91 4.46 -18.26
C SER A 67 -27.15 5.61 -18.96
N ASP A 68 -27.62 6.03 -20.13
CA ASP A 68 -27.09 7.20 -20.86
C ASP A 68 -27.00 8.46 -19.98
N VAL A 69 -27.94 8.59 -19.04
CA VAL A 69 -27.99 9.67 -18.04
C VAL A 69 -26.78 9.59 -17.10
N VAL A 70 -26.46 8.39 -16.60
CA VAL A 70 -25.32 8.15 -15.70
C VAL A 70 -23.99 8.42 -16.41
N GLN A 71 -23.86 7.98 -17.66
CA GLN A 71 -22.67 8.26 -18.48
C GLN A 71 -22.53 9.75 -18.78
N SER A 72 -23.63 10.41 -19.15
CA SER A 72 -23.68 11.86 -19.38
C SER A 72 -23.32 12.65 -18.13
N LEU A 73 -23.82 12.21 -16.97
CA LEU A 73 -23.50 12.80 -15.68
C LEU A 73 -22.02 12.65 -15.34
N LYS A 74 -21.45 11.44 -15.42
CA LYS A 74 -20.00 11.22 -15.19
C LYS A 74 -19.14 12.16 -16.04
N LYS A 75 -19.51 12.34 -17.31
CA LYS A 75 -18.84 13.27 -18.22
C LYS A 75 -19.00 14.72 -17.81
N ALA A 76 -20.17 15.10 -17.28
CA ALA A 76 -20.46 16.45 -16.82
C ALA A 76 -19.80 16.81 -15.47
N LEU A 77 -19.59 15.84 -14.57
CA LEU A 77 -19.04 16.06 -13.23
C LEU A 77 -17.58 16.53 -13.24
N ARG A 78 -16.80 16.21 -14.30
CA ARG A 78 -15.37 16.52 -14.42
C ARG A 78 -14.52 16.04 -13.24
N LEU A 79 -15.01 15.07 -12.50
CA LEU A 79 -14.26 14.36 -11.46
C LEU A 79 -13.36 13.31 -12.11
N HIS A 80 -12.36 12.86 -11.35
CA HIS A 80 -11.54 11.73 -11.76
C HIS A 80 -12.41 10.46 -11.82
N PRO A 81 -12.18 9.51 -12.74
CA PRO A 81 -12.97 8.28 -12.81
C PRO A 81 -13.05 7.53 -11.47
N TRP A 82 -11.94 7.44 -10.74
CA TRP A 82 -11.89 6.80 -9.42
C TRP A 82 -12.46 7.62 -8.25
N ALA A 83 -12.84 8.88 -8.49
CA ALA A 83 -13.61 9.70 -7.54
C ALA A 83 -15.13 9.55 -7.76
N CYS A 84 -15.55 8.72 -8.71
CA CYS A 84 -16.95 8.42 -9.01
C CYS A 84 -17.20 6.91 -8.87
N ALA A 85 -18.07 6.49 -7.95
CA ALA A 85 -18.51 5.10 -7.85
C ALA A 85 -19.95 4.94 -8.34
N ILE A 86 -20.23 3.84 -9.04
CA ILE A 86 -21.60 3.36 -9.28
C ILE A 86 -21.82 2.16 -8.37
N LEU A 87 -22.96 2.15 -7.68
CA LEU A 87 -23.35 1.09 -6.78
C LEU A 87 -24.76 0.57 -7.13
N PRO A 88 -24.85 -0.57 -7.86
CA PRO A 88 -26.13 -1.16 -8.24
C PRO A 88 -26.72 -2.01 -7.11
N ILE A 89 -27.11 -1.38 -5.99
CA ILE A 89 -27.51 -2.14 -4.78
C ILE A 89 -28.71 -3.06 -5.00
N ASP A 90 -29.64 -2.71 -5.90
CA ASP A 90 -30.80 -3.56 -6.18
C ASP A 90 -30.38 -4.83 -6.93
N ALA A 91 -29.46 -4.70 -7.89
CA ALA A 91 -28.91 -5.87 -8.59
C ALA A 91 -28.11 -6.78 -7.66
N LEU A 92 -27.44 -6.21 -6.65
CA LEU A 92 -26.61 -6.95 -5.71
C LEU A 92 -27.43 -7.62 -4.59
N PHE A 93 -28.41 -6.91 -4.02
CA PHE A 93 -29.08 -7.26 -2.77
C PHE A 93 -30.61 -7.24 -2.82
N GLY A 94 -31.23 -6.84 -3.93
CA GLY A 94 -32.67 -6.63 -4.01
C GLY A 94 -33.51 -7.90 -3.81
N ARG A 95 -32.99 -9.08 -4.18
CA ARG A 95 -33.70 -10.36 -4.01
C ARG A 95 -33.51 -11.00 -2.63
N LEU A 96 -32.78 -10.36 -1.72
CA LEU A 96 -32.68 -10.80 -0.32
C LEU A 96 -33.98 -10.43 0.44
N PRO A 97 -34.22 -11.01 1.63
CA PRO A 97 -35.28 -10.52 2.53
C PRO A 97 -35.06 -9.04 2.86
N SER A 98 -36.14 -8.26 2.96
CA SER A 98 -36.12 -6.79 3.10
C SER A 98 -35.10 -6.27 4.12
N ASP A 99 -35.06 -6.89 5.31
CA ASP A 99 -34.18 -6.47 6.40
C ASP A 99 -32.71 -6.71 6.06
N GLN A 100 -32.41 -7.85 5.42
CA GLN A 100 -31.05 -8.18 4.98
C GLN A 100 -30.61 -7.31 3.79
N SER A 101 -31.52 -7.02 2.84
CA SER A 101 -31.24 -6.13 1.72
C SER A 101 -30.86 -4.73 2.20
N LEU A 102 -31.62 -4.20 3.16
CA LEU A 102 -31.37 -2.87 3.72
C LEU A 102 -30.04 -2.80 4.47
N GLU A 103 -29.76 -3.77 5.34
CA GLU A 103 -28.49 -3.81 6.07
C GLU A 103 -27.28 -4.01 5.15
N ALA A 104 -27.41 -4.85 4.11
CA ALA A 104 -26.36 -5.03 3.10
C ALA A 104 -26.12 -3.75 2.30
N ALA A 105 -27.19 -3.07 1.91
CA ALA A 105 -27.11 -1.78 1.24
C ALA A 105 -26.41 -0.72 2.10
N LYS A 106 -26.79 -0.59 3.39
CA LYS A 106 -26.16 0.36 4.33
C LYS A 106 -24.66 0.08 4.48
N LEU A 107 -24.27 -1.18 4.68
CA LEU A 107 -22.87 -1.58 4.79
C LEU A 107 -22.10 -1.27 3.50
N CYS A 108 -22.65 -1.65 2.35
CA CYS A 108 -22.02 -1.44 1.05
C CYS A 108 -21.82 0.06 0.76
N ILE A 109 -22.84 0.87 1.02
CA ILE A 109 -22.80 2.32 0.90
C ILE A 109 -21.74 2.91 1.85
N LEU A 110 -21.71 2.50 3.11
CA LEU A 110 -20.75 2.99 4.10
C LEU A 110 -19.30 2.69 3.67
N VAL A 111 -19.04 1.47 3.21
CA VAL A 111 -17.71 1.02 2.77
C VAL A 111 -17.25 1.78 1.53
N VAL A 112 -18.10 1.90 0.51
CA VAL A 112 -17.76 2.61 -0.74
C VAL A 112 -17.63 4.12 -0.50
N ALA A 113 -18.51 4.70 0.32
CA ALA A 113 -18.40 6.11 0.71
C ALA A 113 -17.09 6.39 1.46
N SER A 114 -16.73 5.53 2.43
CA SER A 114 -15.49 5.67 3.18
C SER A 114 -14.26 5.59 2.27
N LYS A 115 -14.29 4.71 1.27
CA LYS A 115 -13.26 4.65 0.23
C LYS A 115 -13.13 5.97 -0.52
N LEU A 116 -14.25 6.50 -1.05
CA LEU A 116 -14.29 7.74 -1.82
C LEU A 116 -13.90 8.98 -1.01
N ALA A 117 -14.23 8.99 0.28
CA ALA A 117 -13.82 10.05 1.20
C ALA A 117 -12.30 10.07 1.38
N ALA A 118 -11.63 8.91 1.31
CA ALA A 118 -10.19 8.77 1.49
C ALA A 118 -9.36 8.99 0.21
N SER A 119 -10.01 9.31 -0.92
CA SER A 119 -9.40 9.49 -2.25
C SER A 119 -8.58 10.79 -2.43
N ASP A 120 -7.74 11.19 -1.47
CA ASP A 120 -6.94 12.42 -1.58
C ASP A 120 -5.90 12.36 -2.72
N VAL A 121 -5.37 11.17 -2.99
CA VAL A 121 -4.41 10.93 -4.10
C VAL A 121 -5.05 11.21 -5.46
N THR A 122 -6.36 11.00 -5.57
CA THR A 122 -7.13 11.23 -6.79
C THR A 122 -7.22 12.72 -7.18
N LYS A 123 -6.96 13.64 -6.24
CA LYS A 123 -6.82 15.08 -6.51
C LYS A 123 -5.47 15.44 -7.12
N LEU A 124 -4.42 14.72 -6.71
CA LEU A 124 -3.07 14.85 -7.26
C LEU A 124 -2.98 14.26 -8.67
N ALA A 125 -3.93 13.40 -9.03
CA ALA A 125 -4.04 12.72 -10.32
C ALA A 125 -4.47 13.63 -11.49
N PHE A 126 -4.58 14.94 -11.29
CA PHE A 126 -4.87 15.89 -12.37
C PHE A 126 -3.61 16.59 -12.87
N LYS A 127 -3.28 16.40 -14.14
CA LYS A 127 -2.18 17.11 -14.80
C LYS A 127 -2.69 18.30 -15.59
N ASN A 128 -2.07 19.46 -15.45
CA ASN A 128 -2.31 20.60 -16.34
C ASN A 128 -1.60 20.33 -17.68
N ILE A 129 -2.35 20.10 -18.76
CA ILE A 129 -1.79 20.15 -20.10
C ILE A 129 -1.62 21.63 -20.48
N GLY A 130 -0.39 22.04 -20.82
CA GLY A 130 -0.10 23.37 -21.39
C GLY A 130 0.78 24.31 -20.57
N GLN A 131 1.72 23.81 -19.75
CA GLN A 131 2.85 24.67 -19.37
C GLN A 131 3.72 24.88 -20.61
N ALA A 132 3.63 26.07 -21.21
CA ALA A 132 4.52 26.46 -22.28
C ALA A 132 5.96 26.46 -21.75
N THR A 133 6.81 25.63 -22.35
CA THR A 133 8.25 25.56 -22.06
C THR A 133 9.04 26.63 -22.82
N GLU A 134 8.39 27.45 -23.65
CA GLU A 134 9.01 28.51 -24.45
C GLU A 134 8.26 29.85 -24.34
N ALA A 135 8.96 30.95 -24.65
CA ALA A 135 8.43 32.31 -24.62
C ALA A 135 7.24 32.47 -25.58
N ILE A 136 6.04 32.56 -25.02
CA ILE A 136 4.78 32.71 -25.77
C ILE A 136 4.65 34.14 -26.29
N SER A 137 4.24 34.32 -27.55
CA SER A 137 3.97 35.65 -28.10
C SER A 137 2.72 36.30 -27.47
N ARG A 138 2.65 37.64 -27.41
CA ARG A 138 1.46 38.38 -26.90
C ARG A 138 0.15 37.98 -27.58
N ARG A 139 0.20 37.56 -28.85
CA ARG A 139 -0.96 37.13 -29.63
C ARG A 139 -1.43 35.72 -29.20
N GLU A 140 -0.49 34.82 -28.97
CA GLU A 140 -0.79 33.51 -28.37
C GLU A 140 -1.24 33.62 -26.93
N LEU A 141 -0.79 34.59 -26.14
CA LEU A 141 -1.30 34.77 -24.76
C LEU A 141 -2.79 35.14 -24.73
N LEU A 142 -3.26 35.89 -25.74
CA LEU A 142 -4.66 36.31 -25.88
C LEU A 142 -5.53 35.25 -26.60
N SER A 143 -4.98 34.48 -27.55
CA SER A 143 -5.70 33.36 -28.21
C SER A 143 -5.60 32.03 -27.45
N SER A 144 -4.58 31.88 -26.62
CA SER A 144 -4.27 30.72 -25.77
C SER A 144 -4.60 30.99 -24.30
N PHE A 145 -5.65 31.79 -24.04
CA PHE A 145 -6.58 31.53 -22.94
C PHE A 145 -7.32 30.17 -23.15
N ARG A 146 -6.63 29.21 -23.79
CA ARG A 146 -7.02 27.84 -24.03
C ARG A 146 -6.88 27.16 -22.69
N ARG A 147 -8.05 26.98 -22.05
CA ARG A 147 -8.41 25.81 -21.24
C ARG A 147 -7.19 24.97 -20.88
N SER A 148 -6.58 25.23 -19.73
CA SER A 148 -5.68 24.24 -19.12
C SER A 148 -6.52 22.96 -18.97
N PHE A 149 -6.35 22.02 -19.90
CA PHE A 149 -7.07 20.77 -19.85
C PHE A 149 -6.41 19.98 -18.74
N ARG A 150 -7.15 19.80 -17.63
CA ARG A 150 -6.76 18.85 -16.61
C ARG A 150 -7.14 17.46 -17.10
N THR A 151 -6.17 16.65 -17.49
CA THR A 151 -6.42 15.24 -17.75
C THR A 151 -6.20 14.46 -16.46
N ALA A 152 -7.20 13.64 -16.13
CA ALA A 152 -7.13 12.64 -15.08
C ALA A 152 -6.14 11.56 -15.51
N SER A 153 -5.03 11.40 -14.78
CA SER A 153 -4.09 10.30 -14.96
C SER A 153 -4.45 9.19 -13.99
N SER A 154 -4.80 8.01 -14.51
CA SER A 154 -5.04 6.83 -13.68
C SER A 154 -3.74 6.12 -13.27
N THR A 155 -2.58 6.67 -13.63
CA THR A 155 -1.28 6.04 -13.34
C THR A 155 -0.87 6.24 -11.87
N PRO A 156 0.00 5.38 -11.32
CA PRO A 156 0.52 5.56 -9.97
C PRO A 156 1.16 6.94 -9.74
N ILE A 157 0.90 7.52 -8.57
CA ILE A 157 1.50 8.77 -8.12
C ILE A 157 2.63 8.46 -7.15
N ILE A 158 3.79 9.10 -7.35
CA ILE A 158 4.98 8.91 -6.51
C ILE A 158 5.13 10.13 -5.58
N LEU A 159 4.88 9.91 -4.29
CA LEU A 159 5.11 10.86 -3.21
C LEU A 159 6.58 10.82 -2.80
N GLN A 160 7.41 11.65 -3.45
CA GLN A 160 8.87 11.64 -3.28
C GLN A 160 9.31 11.90 -1.83
N ASP A 161 8.56 12.73 -1.11
CA ASP A 161 8.77 13.06 0.30
C ASP A 161 8.63 11.83 1.22
N ARG A 162 7.85 10.83 0.80
CA ARG A 162 7.67 9.56 1.52
C ARG A 162 8.64 8.46 1.10
N CYS A 163 9.41 8.65 0.02
CA CYS A 163 10.32 7.63 -0.46
C CYS A 163 11.44 7.37 0.57
N ALA A 164 11.58 6.12 1.02
CA ALA A 164 12.58 5.73 2.01
C ALA A 164 14.01 5.63 1.44
N SER A 165 14.14 5.37 0.13
CA SER A 165 15.42 5.30 -0.59
C SER A 165 15.87 6.71 -0.95
N ARG A 166 16.78 7.26 -0.15
CA ARG A 166 17.27 8.65 -0.28
C ARG A 166 18.59 8.76 -1.05
N LEU A 167 19.22 7.64 -1.37
CA LEU A 167 20.49 7.62 -2.09
C LEU A 167 20.27 7.25 -3.56
N LYS A 168 20.80 6.11 -4.01
CA LYS A 168 20.70 5.62 -5.40
C LYS A 168 20.23 4.18 -5.47
N ALA A 169 19.69 3.64 -4.38
CA ALA A 169 19.24 2.26 -4.37
C ALA A 169 17.95 2.11 -5.17
N ASP A 170 17.98 1.21 -6.15
CA ASP A 170 16.80 0.79 -6.89
C ASP A 170 15.90 0.02 -5.94
N GLY A 171 14.89 0.70 -5.41
CA GLY A 171 13.93 0.08 -4.49
C GLY A 171 13.14 -1.03 -5.17
N TYR A 172 12.48 -1.88 -4.38
CA TYR A 172 11.70 -3.02 -4.88
C TYR A 172 10.72 -2.66 -6.00
N CYS A 173 10.11 -1.47 -5.97
CA CYS A 173 9.22 -0.97 -7.03
C CYS A 173 9.85 -0.83 -8.43
N VAL A 174 11.16 -0.55 -8.52
CA VAL A 174 11.89 -0.51 -9.79
C VAL A 174 12.14 -1.94 -10.26
N ASN A 175 12.61 -2.80 -9.35
CA ASN A 175 13.01 -4.17 -9.66
C ASN A 175 11.81 -5.07 -10.02
N SER A 176 10.63 -4.82 -9.45
CA SER A 176 9.43 -5.63 -9.70
C SER A 176 8.62 -5.19 -10.92
N CYS A 177 8.94 -4.03 -11.51
CA CYS A 177 8.17 -3.51 -12.64
C CYS A 177 8.52 -4.24 -13.95
N ARG A 178 7.74 -5.28 -14.27
CA ARG A 178 7.87 -6.09 -15.50
C ARG A 178 7.72 -5.31 -16.81
N TYR A 179 7.12 -4.12 -16.76
CA TYR A 179 6.94 -3.23 -17.90
C TYR A 179 8.00 -2.13 -17.96
N HIS A 180 8.95 -2.12 -17.02
CA HIS A 180 9.99 -1.11 -16.86
C HIS A 180 9.44 0.33 -16.84
N ALA A 181 8.19 0.50 -16.41
CA ALA A 181 7.53 1.80 -16.34
C ALA A 181 8.13 2.67 -15.24
N ILE A 182 8.71 2.08 -14.19
CA ILE A 182 9.35 2.80 -13.10
C ILE A 182 10.86 2.71 -13.23
N SER A 183 11.54 3.84 -13.05
CA SER A 183 13.00 3.92 -13.08
C SER A 183 13.53 4.94 -12.07
N ARG A 184 14.78 4.78 -11.66
CA ARG A 184 15.51 5.74 -10.84
C ARG A 184 16.17 6.79 -11.74
N GLN A 185 15.98 8.06 -11.39
CA GLN A 185 16.74 9.20 -11.94
C GLN A 185 17.44 9.93 -10.79
N GLY A 186 18.71 9.59 -10.57
CA GLY A 186 19.49 10.09 -9.44
C GLY A 186 18.88 9.65 -8.10
N VAL A 187 18.38 10.62 -7.32
CA VAL A 187 17.74 10.38 -6.01
C VAL A 187 16.22 10.25 -6.10
N THR A 188 15.63 10.45 -7.28
CA THR A 188 14.18 10.42 -7.48
C THR A 188 13.76 9.18 -8.26
N ILE A 189 12.52 8.74 -8.05
CA ILE A 189 11.91 7.67 -8.83
C ILE A 189 10.90 8.30 -9.79
N THR A 190 10.96 7.91 -11.07
CA THR A 190 10.09 8.43 -12.13
C THR A 190 9.22 7.32 -12.71
N LEU A 191 8.02 7.69 -13.17
CA LEU A 191 7.09 6.80 -13.85
C LEU A 191 6.90 7.23 -15.31
N SER A 192 7.03 6.26 -16.23
CA SER A 192 6.68 6.36 -17.64
C SER A 192 5.22 5.97 -17.82
N GLU A 193 4.35 6.94 -18.12
CA GLU A 193 2.92 6.69 -18.32
C GLU A 193 2.65 5.79 -19.53
N GLU A 194 3.39 5.97 -20.62
CA GLU A 194 3.26 5.18 -21.86
C GLU A 194 3.50 3.68 -21.66
N ARG A 195 4.40 3.33 -20.73
CA ARG A 195 4.73 1.92 -20.41
C ARG A 195 3.89 1.37 -19.27
N CYS A 196 3.17 2.22 -18.53
CA CYS A 196 2.44 1.80 -17.35
C CYS A 196 1.09 1.19 -17.73
N VAL A 197 0.90 -0.10 -17.42
CA VAL A 197 -0.39 -0.79 -17.58
C VAL A 197 -1.32 -0.67 -16.38
N VAL A 198 -1.02 0.21 -15.42
CA VAL A 198 -1.86 0.49 -14.25
C VAL A 198 -2.19 -0.77 -13.41
N CYS A 199 -1.20 -1.67 -13.25
CA CYS A 199 -1.37 -2.90 -12.47
C CYS A 199 -1.24 -2.70 -10.95
N GLY A 200 -0.56 -1.64 -10.50
CA GLY A 200 -0.38 -1.35 -9.07
C GLY A 200 0.67 -2.20 -8.35
N ALA A 201 1.39 -3.11 -9.01
CA ALA A 201 2.41 -3.94 -8.36
C ALA A 201 3.48 -3.11 -7.62
N CYS A 202 3.93 -2.01 -8.24
CA CYS A 202 4.84 -1.06 -7.61
C CYS A 202 4.27 -0.36 -6.36
N ALA A 203 2.96 -0.11 -6.34
CA ALA A 203 2.28 0.43 -5.18
C ALA A 203 2.27 -0.64 -4.08
N THR A 204 2.01 -1.90 -4.39
CA THR A 204 2.07 -3.02 -3.44
C THR A 204 3.47 -3.25 -2.87
N ASP A 205 4.50 -3.24 -3.71
CA ASP A 205 5.89 -3.46 -3.30
C ASP A 205 6.52 -2.29 -2.54
N CYS A 206 5.88 -1.12 -2.48
CA CYS A 206 6.41 0.04 -1.77
C CYS A 206 6.11 -0.06 -0.26
N PRO A 207 7.07 -0.41 0.61
CA PRO A 207 6.77 -0.74 2.01
C PRO A 207 6.36 0.46 2.86
N VAL A 208 6.64 1.68 2.38
CA VAL A 208 6.32 2.95 3.04
C VAL A 208 5.11 3.68 2.42
N GLY A 209 4.49 3.11 1.39
CA GLY A 209 3.36 3.77 0.72
C GLY A 209 3.76 5.08 0.02
N ALA A 210 4.96 5.15 -0.54
CA ALA A 210 5.37 6.30 -1.36
C ALA A 210 4.74 6.27 -2.75
N ILE A 211 4.34 5.10 -3.25
CA ILE A 211 3.64 4.95 -4.53
C ILE A 211 2.18 4.66 -4.23
N GLN A 212 1.29 5.54 -4.70
CA GLN A 212 -0.15 5.46 -4.47
C GLN A 212 -0.88 5.35 -5.80
N LEU A 213 -1.74 4.34 -5.95
CA LEU A 213 -2.52 4.15 -7.16
C LEU A 213 -3.93 4.71 -6.95
N PRO A 214 -4.39 5.71 -7.73
CA PRO A 214 -5.77 6.21 -7.63
C PRO A 214 -6.79 5.08 -7.77
N GLY A 215 -7.77 5.02 -6.85
CA GLY A 215 -8.77 3.95 -6.78
C GLY A 215 -8.33 2.70 -6.01
N ALA A 216 -7.06 2.61 -5.61
CA ALA A 216 -6.51 1.56 -4.75
C ALA A 216 -5.32 2.06 -3.90
N SER A 217 -5.39 3.32 -3.45
CA SER A 217 -4.40 3.90 -2.55
C SER A 217 -4.55 3.34 -1.13
N ASP A 218 -3.52 3.46 -0.29
CA ASP A 218 -3.58 2.94 1.08
C ASP A 218 -4.74 3.54 1.89
N PRO A 219 -5.00 4.86 1.84
CA PRO A 219 -6.13 5.43 2.57
C PRO A 219 -7.47 4.87 2.06
N GLU A 220 -7.64 4.76 0.74
CA GLU A 220 -8.84 4.20 0.11
C GLU A 220 -9.09 2.75 0.57
N LEU A 221 -8.08 1.89 0.49
CA LEU A 221 -8.23 0.46 0.81
C LEU A 221 -8.30 0.20 2.32
N LEU A 222 -7.59 0.95 3.15
CA LEU A 222 -7.65 0.76 4.60
C LEU A 222 -8.94 1.36 5.19
N SER A 223 -9.51 2.40 4.59
CA SER A 223 -10.77 2.97 5.06
C SER A 223 -11.97 2.04 4.81
N THR A 224 -11.92 1.17 3.80
CA THR A 224 -12.97 0.13 3.60
C THR A 224 -12.95 -0.89 4.73
N ILE A 225 -11.76 -1.27 5.20
CA ILE A 225 -11.57 -2.18 6.34
C ILE A 225 -12.11 -1.55 7.62
N VAL A 226 -11.73 -0.30 7.89
CA VAL A 226 -12.22 0.43 9.08
C VAL A 226 -13.74 0.50 9.06
N ALA A 227 -14.33 0.96 7.95
CA ALA A 227 -15.77 1.08 7.78
C ALA A 227 -16.52 -0.24 7.98
N ALA A 228 -16.04 -1.33 7.36
CA ALA A 228 -16.62 -2.66 7.54
C ALA A 228 -16.49 -3.18 8.98
N SER A 229 -15.36 -2.88 9.65
CA SER A 229 -15.12 -3.33 11.02
C SER A 229 -15.98 -2.60 12.05
N THR A 230 -16.35 -1.35 11.80
CA THR A 230 -17.13 -0.50 12.72
C THR A 230 -18.63 -0.56 12.49
N PHE A 231 -19.09 -1.14 11.38
CA PHE A 231 -20.51 -1.25 11.06
C PHE A 231 -21.28 -2.02 12.16
N GLU A 232 -22.30 -1.36 12.72
CA GLU A 232 -23.10 -1.86 13.86
C GLU A 232 -24.38 -2.59 13.44
N GLY A 233 -24.58 -2.82 12.14
CA GLY A 233 -25.78 -3.47 11.61
C GLY A 233 -25.83 -4.99 11.77
N GLY A 234 -26.97 -5.57 11.40
CA GLY A 234 -27.35 -6.99 11.63
C GLY A 234 -26.63 -8.03 10.76
N ILE A 235 -25.45 -7.70 10.24
CA ILE A 235 -24.62 -8.59 9.44
C ILE A 235 -23.52 -9.09 10.36
N ASP A 236 -23.29 -10.41 10.46
CA ASP A 236 -22.25 -10.99 11.31
C ASP A 236 -20.92 -11.21 10.57
N ARG A 237 -20.98 -11.67 9.33
CA ARG A 237 -19.81 -11.98 8.49
C ARG A 237 -19.69 -10.97 7.37
N ILE A 238 -18.48 -10.47 7.12
CA ILE A 238 -18.22 -9.56 6.01
C ILE A 238 -17.06 -10.07 5.19
N THR A 239 -17.25 -10.14 3.87
CA THR A 239 -16.21 -10.39 2.88
C THR A 239 -16.06 -9.15 2.01
N LEU A 240 -14.86 -8.58 1.98
CA LEU A 240 -14.51 -7.52 1.04
C LEU A 240 -14.02 -8.16 -0.26
N LEU A 241 -14.71 -7.84 -1.34
CA LEU A 241 -14.52 -8.44 -2.65
C LEU A 241 -13.88 -7.43 -3.61
N PHE A 242 -12.60 -7.61 -3.92
CA PHE A 242 -11.87 -6.73 -4.82
C PHE A 242 -11.82 -7.31 -6.24
N ALA A 243 -12.22 -6.49 -7.21
CA ALA A 243 -12.12 -6.82 -8.63
C ALA A 243 -11.86 -5.56 -9.48
N CYS A 244 -11.35 -5.75 -10.70
CA CYS A 244 -11.28 -4.67 -11.68
C CYS A 244 -12.67 -4.29 -12.22
N PRO A 245 -12.84 -3.14 -12.91
CA PRO A 245 -14.14 -2.76 -13.47
C PRO A 245 -14.76 -3.82 -14.40
N GLU A 246 -13.93 -4.45 -15.25
CA GLU A 246 -14.33 -5.56 -16.12
C GLU A 246 -14.84 -6.74 -15.29
N GLY A 247 -14.04 -7.23 -14.34
CA GLY A 247 -14.42 -8.36 -13.49
C GLY A 247 -15.60 -8.07 -12.57
N MET A 248 -15.81 -6.82 -12.17
CA MET A 248 -17.00 -6.42 -11.42
C MET A 248 -18.25 -6.45 -12.30
N GLY A 249 -18.12 -6.08 -13.59
CA GLY A 249 -19.19 -6.20 -14.59
C GLY A 249 -19.57 -7.65 -14.84
N ASP A 250 -18.58 -8.50 -15.10
CA ASP A 250 -18.77 -9.95 -15.31
C ASP A 250 -19.41 -10.63 -14.09
N MET A 251 -19.00 -10.21 -12.90
CA MET A 251 -19.57 -10.74 -11.66
C MET A 251 -21.01 -10.27 -11.45
N THR A 252 -21.30 -9.00 -11.68
CA THR A 252 -22.67 -8.47 -11.53
C THR A 252 -23.64 -9.16 -12.49
N SER A 253 -23.21 -9.43 -13.72
CA SER A 253 -24.01 -10.18 -14.71
C SER A 253 -24.20 -11.65 -14.31
N SER A 254 -23.14 -12.31 -13.83
CA SER A 254 -23.20 -13.70 -13.36
C SER A 254 -24.07 -13.86 -12.12
N LEU A 255 -24.00 -12.90 -11.18
CA LEU A 255 -24.86 -12.86 -10.00
C LEU A 255 -26.32 -12.62 -10.37
N ALA A 256 -26.59 -11.74 -11.33
CA ALA A 256 -27.94 -11.54 -11.83
C ALA A 256 -28.56 -12.84 -12.37
N ALA A 257 -27.75 -13.74 -12.94
CA ALA A 257 -28.15 -15.08 -13.36
C ALA A 257 -28.28 -16.08 -12.19
N ALA A 258 -27.35 -16.08 -11.22
CA ALA A 258 -27.29 -17.05 -10.13
C ALA A 258 -28.13 -16.71 -8.88
N GLY A 259 -28.61 -15.46 -8.73
CA GLY A 259 -29.40 -15.04 -7.57
C GLY A 259 -29.06 -13.63 -7.06
N SER A 260 -28.81 -13.51 -5.76
CA SER A 260 -28.28 -12.29 -5.10
C SER A 260 -27.02 -12.63 -4.31
N LEU A 261 -26.19 -11.63 -4.04
CA LEU A 261 -25.07 -11.81 -3.11
C LEU A 261 -25.58 -12.03 -1.69
N LYS A 262 -24.80 -12.78 -0.90
CA LYS A 262 -25.00 -12.80 0.55
C LYS A 262 -24.85 -11.37 1.09
N PRO A 263 -25.63 -10.97 2.11
CA PRO A 263 -25.68 -9.58 2.60
C PRO A 263 -24.32 -9.04 3.07
N GLY A 264 -23.41 -9.92 3.50
CA GLY A 264 -22.07 -9.55 3.95
C GLY A 264 -20.99 -9.50 2.87
N ILE A 265 -21.29 -9.78 1.60
CA ILE A 265 -20.29 -9.71 0.52
C ILE A 265 -20.32 -8.32 -0.10
N ILE A 266 -19.25 -7.55 0.09
CA ILE A 266 -19.18 -6.14 -0.28
C ILE A 266 -18.19 -5.93 -1.44
N PRO A 267 -18.68 -5.59 -2.65
CA PRO A 267 -17.82 -5.36 -3.81
C PRO A 267 -17.06 -4.03 -3.70
N ILE A 268 -15.77 -4.07 -4.00
CA ILE A 268 -14.87 -2.91 -4.03
C ILE A 268 -14.10 -2.92 -5.35
N THR A 269 -14.42 -1.99 -6.24
CA THR A 269 -13.74 -1.88 -7.53
C THR A 269 -12.37 -1.24 -7.37
N VAL A 270 -11.32 -1.88 -7.87
CA VAL A 270 -9.93 -1.37 -7.89
C VAL A 270 -9.40 -1.37 -9.33
N PRO A 271 -8.36 -0.61 -9.70
CA PRO A 271 -7.81 -0.68 -11.06
C PRO A 271 -7.36 -2.09 -11.42
N CYS A 272 -6.72 -2.78 -10.47
CA CYS A 272 -6.27 -4.16 -10.57
C CYS A 272 -6.17 -4.76 -9.16
N VAL A 273 -6.45 -6.06 -9.02
CA VAL A 273 -6.29 -6.77 -7.74
C VAL A 273 -4.85 -6.79 -7.24
N SER A 274 -3.86 -6.71 -8.14
CA SER A 274 -2.43 -6.61 -7.78
C SER A 274 -2.07 -5.33 -7.03
N ALA A 275 -2.97 -4.34 -6.92
CA ALA A 275 -2.79 -3.15 -6.09
C ALA A 275 -3.17 -3.38 -4.61
N VAL A 276 -3.84 -4.49 -4.29
CA VAL A 276 -4.19 -4.85 -2.91
C VAL A 276 -2.95 -5.39 -2.21
N ASN A 277 -2.49 -4.67 -1.19
CA ASN A 277 -1.23 -4.95 -0.50
C ASN A 277 -1.44 -5.61 0.87
N ASP A 278 -0.34 -6.06 1.48
CA ASP A 278 -0.35 -6.80 2.75
C ASP A 278 -0.94 -6.03 3.93
N SER A 279 -0.87 -4.69 3.90
CA SER A 279 -1.51 -3.89 4.95
C SER A 279 -3.01 -4.08 4.91
N VAL A 280 -3.61 -4.27 3.73
CA VAL A 280 -5.04 -4.55 3.57
C VAL A 280 -5.36 -5.98 3.99
N LEU A 281 -4.59 -6.97 3.52
CA LEU A 281 -4.81 -8.39 3.83
C LEU A 281 -4.74 -8.66 5.34
N LEU A 282 -3.68 -8.16 5.99
CA LEU A 282 -3.48 -8.33 7.42
C LEU A 282 -4.48 -7.52 8.24
N SER A 283 -4.85 -6.31 7.80
CA SER A 283 -5.87 -5.51 8.50
C SER A 283 -7.25 -6.14 8.42
N ALA A 284 -7.61 -6.72 7.28
CA ALA A 284 -8.87 -7.45 7.13
C ALA A 284 -8.94 -8.63 8.09
N SER A 285 -7.87 -9.43 8.12
CA SER A 285 -7.77 -10.57 9.03
C SER A 285 -7.82 -10.15 10.50
N ALA A 286 -7.09 -9.09 10.88
CA ALA A 286 -7.14 -8.52 12.22
C ALA A 286 -8.55 -8.04 12.62
N ALA A 287 -9.33 -7.54 11.66
CA ALA A 287 -10.74 -7.15 11.84
C ALA A 287 -11.73 -8.33 11.81
N GLY A 288 -11.28 -9.55 11.53
CA GLY A 288 -12.15 -10.71 11.34
C GLY A 288 -12.98 -10.67 10.05
N LEU A 289 -12.48 -9.98 9.02
CA LEU A 289 -13.11 -9.86 7.71
C LEU A 289 -12.47 -10.83 6.72
N GLY A 290 -13.28 -11.37 5.80
CA GLY A 290 -12.76 -12.10 4.64
C GLY A 290 -12.31 -11.15 3.53
N VAL A 291 -11.30 -11.54 2.76
CA VAL A 291 -10.89 -10.83 1.54
C VAL A 291 -10.95 -11.78 0.36
N ALA A 292 -11.67 -11.39 -0.69
CA ALA A 292 -11.71 -12.10 -1.95
C ALA A 292 -11.12 -11.22 -3.06
N LEU A 293 -10.10 -11.73 -3.76
CA LEU A 293 -9.43 -11.07 -4.88
C LEU A 293 -9.76 -11.83 -6.16
N ILE A 294 -10.52 -11.21 -7.06
CA ILE A 294 -11.05 -11.88 -8.25
C ILE A 294 -10.52 -11.23 -9.53
N CYS A 295 -10.01 -12.06 -10.43
CA CYS A 295 -9.69 -11.70 -11.81
C CYS A 295 -10.44 -12.63 -12.78
N THR A 296 -11.43 -12.12 -13.50
CA THR A 296 -12.29 -12.91 -14.39
C THR A 296 -11.69 -13.20 -15.78
N ASN A 297 -10.47 -12.73 -16.03
CA ASN A 297 -9.82 -12.86 -17.33
C ASN A 297 -8.43 -13.50 -17.16
N GLU A 298 -8.28 -14.75 -17.62
CA GLU A 298 -6.99 -15.45 -17.62
C GLU A 298 -5.98 -14.81 -18.58
N ASN A 299 -6.46 -14.22 -19.68
CA ASN A 299 -5.65 -13.54 -20.68
C ASN A 299 -5.48 -12.03 -20.39
N CYS A 300 -5.65 -11.61 -19.14
CA CYS A 300 -5.47 -10.23 -18.74
C CYS A 300 -4.06 -9.72 -19.12
N GLN A 301 -3.97 -8.53 -19.72
CA GLN A 301 -2.67 -7.91 -20.06
C GLN A 301 -1.73 -7.74 -18.86
N ARG A 302 -2.28 -7.84 -17.64
CA ARG A 302 -1.61 -7.76 -16.34
C ARG A 302 -1.38 -9.14 -15.71
N HIS A 303 -1.36 -10.22 -16.49
CA HIS A 303 -1.22 -11.59 -15.97
C HIS A 303 0.03 -11.79 -15.10
N SER A 304 1.16 -11.18 -15.47
CA SER A 304 2.42 -11.35 -14.72
C SER A 304 2.34 -10.85 -13.26
N PRO A 305 1.91 -9.61 -12.96
CA PRO A 305 1.72 -9.18 -11.58
C PRO A 305 0.57 -9.90 -10.85
N ILE A 306 -0.42 -10.42 -11.57
CA ILE A 306 -1.52 -11.21 -10.98
C ILE A 306 -1.01 -12.59 -10.53
N ALA A 307 -0.15 -13.23 -11.32
CA ALA A 307 0.47 -14.51 -10.96
C ALA A 307 1.35 -14.39 -9.70
N LEU A 308 2.13 -13.32 -9.58
CA LEU A 308 2.93 -13.05 -8.37
C LEU A 308 2.03 -12.80 -7.15
N LEU A 309 0.93 -12.07 -7.33
CA LEU A 309 -0.06 -11.85 -6.27
C LEU A 309 -0.65 -13.18 -5.78
N ARG A 310 -0.98 -14.10 -6.69
CA ARG A 310 -1.56 -15.41 -6.35
C ARG A 310 -0.66 -16.18 -5.37
N GLU A 311 0.61 -16.36 -5.72
CA GLU A 311 1.57 -17.08 -4.88
C GLU A 311 1.71 -16.41 -3.51
N HIS A 312 1.78 -15.08 -3.51
CA HIS A 312 1.90 -14.29 -2.30
C HIS A 312 0.66 -14.41 -1.39
N VAL A 313 -0.54 -14.30 -1.95
CA VAL A 313 -1.80 -14.42 -1.20
C VAL A 313 -1.97 -15.81 -0.62
N LEU A 314 -1.57 -16.85 -1.36
CA LEU A 314 -1.55 -18.23 -0.85
C LEU A 314 -0.60 -18.37 0.35
N ALA A 315 0.61 -17.81 0.26
CA ALA A 315 1.58 -17.82 1.35
C ALA A 315 1.04 -17.08 2.59
N VAL A 316 0.47 -15.87 2.41
CA VAL A 316 -0.13 -15.09 3.51
C VAL A 316 -1.36 -15.80 4.07
N SER A 317 -2.17 -16.46 3.23
CA SER A 317 -3.35 -17.21 3.69
C SER A 317 -2.95 -18.37 4.60
N ARG A 318 -1.90 -19.14 4.24
CA ARG A 318 -1.36 -20.20 5.10
C ARG A 318 -0.84 -19.65 6.43
N PHE A 319 -0.24 -18.47 6.41
CA PHE A 319 0.19 -17.77 7.63
C PHE A 319 -0.96 -17.37 8.55
N LEU A 320 -2.04 -16.84 7.98
CA LEU A 320 -3.19 -16.35 8.74
C LEU A 320 -4.16 -17.46 9.18
N SER A 321 -4.24 -18.54 8.42
CA SER A 321 -5.13 -19.67 8.68
C SER A 321 -4.37 -20.97 8.44
N PRO A 322 -3.57 -21.44 9.41
CA PRO A 322 -2.83 -22.70 9.29
C PRO A 322 -3.73 -23.94 9.26
N GLU A 323 -4.95 -23.82 9.79
CA GLU A 323 -6.00 -24.82 9.61
C GLU A 323 -6.72 -24.55 8.27
N GLU A 324 -6.66 -25.52 7.34
CA GLU A 324 -7.19 -25.37 5.96
C GLU A 324 -8.71 -25.09 5.90
N ASP A 325 -9.47 -25.42 6.97
CA ASP A 325 -10.93 -25.36 6.99
C ASP A 325 -11.54 -23.97 7.30
N ALA A 326 -10.72 -22.92 7.38
CA ALA A 326 -11.17 -21.56 7.68
C ALA A 326 -10.34 -20.46 6.97
N PRO A 327 -10.31 -20.45 5.62
CA PRO A 327 -9.55 -19.44 4.89
C PRO A 327 -10.14 -18.04 5.12
N THR A 328 -9.27 -17.06 5.36
CA THR A 328 -9.64 -15.64 5.43
C THR A 328 -9.36 -14.89 4.15
N LEU A 329 -8.57 -15.48 3.26
CA LEU A 329 -8.20 -14.92 1.97
C LEU A 329 -8.62 -15.89 0.86
N LEU A 330 -9.25 -15.37 -0.18
CA LEU A 330 -9.56 -16.07 -1.42
C LEU A 330 -8.90 -15.33 -2.56
N PHE A 331 -8.11 -16.04 -3.36
CA PHE A 331 -7.72 -15.60 -4.69
C PHE A 331 -8.37 -16.53 -5.70
N HIS A 332 -9.05 -15.96 -6.70
CA HIS A 332 -9.66 -16.74 -7.77
C HIS A 332 -9.42 -16.07 -9.12
N GLN A 333 -8.98 -16.87 -10.07
CA GLN A 333 -8.83 -16.49 -11.47
C GLN A 333 -9.52 -17.56 -12.31
N ALA A 334 -10.57 -17.18 -13.02
CA ALA A 334 -11.35 -18.06 -13.88
C ALA A 334 -12.07 -17.25 -14.95
N ASN A 335 -12.31 -17.86 -16.11
CA ASN A 335 -13.02 -17.23 -17.22
C ASN A 335 -14.56 -17.34 -17.11
N GLU A 336 -15.08 -18.16 -16.20
CA GLU A 336 -16.52 -18.50 -16.12
C GLU A 336 -17.13 -18.01 -14.80
N GLY A 337 -18.15 -17.15 -14.90
CA GLY A 337 -18.73 -16.46 -13.75
C GLY A 337 -19.71 -17.25 -12.88
N GLU A 338 -20.22 -18.41 -13.33
CA GLU A 338 -21.13 -19.25 -12.53
C GLU A 338 -20.40 -20.01 -11.41
N GLU A 339 -19.20 -20.55 -11.68
CA GLU A 339 -18.36 -21.20 -10.67
C GLU A 339 -17.88 -20.20 -9.59
N LEU A 340 -17.68 -18.95 -9.99
CA LEU A 340 -17.25 -17.85 -9.12
C LEU A 340 -18.26 -17.58 -8.01
N ALA A 341 -19.56 -17.48 -8.32
CA ALA A 341 -20.59 -17.17 -7.32
C ALA A 341 -20.65 -18.26 -6.24
N GLY A 342 -20.64 -19.53 -6.63
CA GLY A 342 -20.63 -20.66 -5.71
C GLY A 342 -19.37 -20.71 -4.84
N THR A 343 -18.20 -20.46 -5.44
CA THR A 343 -16.92 -20.42 -4.71
C THR A 343 -16.89 -19.29 -3.69
N LEU A 344 -17.35 -18.10 -4.08
CA LEU A 344 -17.40 -16.94 -3.21
C LEU A 344 -18.37 -17.12 -2.03
N VAL A 345 -19.53 -17.72 -2.28
CA VAL A 345 -20.50 -18.05 -1.23
C VAL A 345 -19.93 -19.08 -0.25
N ARG A 346 -19.31 -20.17 -0.74
CA ARG A 346 -18.66 -21.16 0.12
C ARG A 346 -17.57 -20.53 0.98
N PHE A 347 -16.75 -19.66 0.40
CA PHE A 347 -15.73 -18.92 1.12
C PHE A 347 -16.34 -18.02 2.21
N HIS A 348 -17.36 -17.25 1.88
CA HIS A 348 -18.05 -16.36 2.83
C HIS A 348 -18.68 -17.15 3.99
N ASP A 349 -19.37 -18.25 3.70
CA ASP A 349 -20.03 -19.09 4.69
C ASP A 349 -19.00 -19.84 5.58
N GLY A 350 -17.79 -20.08 5.05
CA GLY A 350 -16.65 -20.68 5.74
C GLY A 350 -15.89 -19.74 6.69
N LEU A 351 -16.19 -18.43 6.71
CA LEU A 351 -15.55 -17.49 7.63
C LEU A 351 -15.89 -17.81 9.09
N ARG A 352 -14.88 -18.22 9.86
CA ARG A 352 -15.02 -18.56 11.29
C ARG A 352 -14.68 -17.44 12.27
N GLN A 353 -13.98 -16.41 11.81
CA GLN A 353 -13.51 -15.33 12.67
C GLN A 353 -14.66 -14.40 13.07
N ARG A 354 -14.68 -13.97 14.34
CA ARG A 354 -15.62 -12.93 14.79
C ARG A 354 -15.10 -11.56 14.40
N ARG A 355 -15.99 -10.69 13.92
CA ARG A 355 -15.68 -9.30 13.62
C ARG A 355 -15.12 -8.61 14.87
N ARG A 356 -14.03 -7.87 14.69
CA ARG A 356 -13.41 -7.03 15.72
C ARG A 356 -13.31 -5.60 15.19
N ARG A 357 -13.70 -4.63 16.02
CA ARG A 357 -13.44 -3.22 15.72
C ARG A 357 -11.94 -2.98 15.81
N ILE A 358 -11.37 -2.42 14.76
CA ILE A 358 -9.96 -2.05 14.74
C ILE A 358 -9.82 -0.56 14.43
N SER A 359 -8.79 0.05 15.01
CA SER A 359 -8.41 1.42 14.71
C SER A 359 -7.12 1.39 13.89
N LEU A 360 -7.15 1.97 12.69
CA LEU A 360 -5.99 1.99 11.77
C LEU A 360 -5.56 3.42 11.48
N THR A 361 -4.25 3.61 11.27
CA THR A 361 -3.73 4.85 10.69
C THR A 361 -3.73 4.70 9.17
N VAL A 362 -4.81 5.13 8.51
CA VAL A 362 -5.02 4.90 7.07
C VAL A 362 -4.00 5.61 6.16
N ASN A 363 -3.33 6.65 6.67
CA ASN A 363 -2.34 7.46 5.93
C ASN A 363 -0.89 6.99 6.11
N ASP A 364 -0.64 6.00 6.98
CA ASP A 364 0.70 5.47 7.28
C ASP A 364 0.70 3.95 7.12
N ARG A 365 1.16 3.50 5.94
CA ARG A 365 1.20 2.08 5.58
C ARG A 365 1.96 1.25 6.59
N ARG A 366 3.15 1.69 7.01
CA ARG A 366 4.01 0.90 7.88
C ARG A 366 3.41 0.74 9.27
N LYS A 367 2.81 1.81 9.79
CA LYS A 367 2.12 1.78 11.09
C LYS A 367 0.86 0.91 11.06
N ALA A 368 0.06 1.00 9.99
CA ALA A 368 -1.09 0.13 9.79
C ALA A 368 -0.67 -1.34 9.72
N LEU A 369 0.36 -1.65 8.93
CA LEU A 369 0.92 -2.98 8.79
C LEU A 369 1.34 -3.60 10.13
N LEU A 370 2.17 -2.89 10.92
CA LEU A 370 2.66 -3.39 12.20
C LEU A 370 1.53 -3.67 13.19
N LYS A 371 0.56 -2.74 13.30
CA LYS A 371 -0.58 -2.90 14.19
C LYS A 371 -1.47 -4.09 13.82
N SER A 372 -1.70 -4.27 12.52
CA SER A 372 -2.51 -5.38 12.01
C SER A 372 -1.79 -6.71 12.15
N PHE A 373 -0.47 -6.73 11.93
CA PHE A 373 0.35 -7.91 12.15
C PHE A 373 0.33 -8.36 13.62
N GLU A 374 0.54 -7.44 14.56
CA GLU A 374 0.43 -7.72 16.00
C GLU A 374 -0.92 -8.32 16.37
N SER A 375 -1.99 -7.75 15.85
CA SER A 375 -3.36 -8.24 16.10
C SER A 375 -3.63 -9.61 15.47
N ALA A 376 -2.98 -9.91 14.34
CA ALA A 376 -3.14 -11.18 13.63
C ALA A 376 -2.35 -12.33 14.28
N VAL A 377 -1.23 -12.02 14.95
CA VAL A 377 -0.38 -13.01 15.64
C VAL A 377 -0.73 -13.15 17.13
N ASP A 378 -1.48 -12.22 17.72
CA ASP A 378 -1.92 -12.29 19.12
C ASP A 378 -2.62 -13.62 19.45
N GLY A 379 -2.04 -14.38 20.39
CA GLY A 379 -2.49 -15.71 20.80
C GLY A 379 -2.14 -16.87 19.86
N ARG A 380 -1.39 -16.63 18.78
CA ARG A 380 -0.91 -17.67 17.84
C ARG A 380 0.60 -17.79 17.96
N LYS A 381 1.12 -19.02 18.10
CA LYS A 381 2.55 -19.23 17.87
C LYS A 381 2.81 -18.96 16.39
N PRO A 382 3.76 -18.09 16.02
CA PRO A 382 4.14 -17.93 14.63
C PRO A 382 4.56 -19.30 14.14
N LEU A 383 3.81 -19.87 13.21
CA LEU A 383 4.27 -21.07 12.54
C LEU A 383 5.52 -20.71 11.75
N GLU A 384 6.48 -21.64 11.74
CA GLU A 384 7.60 -21.64 10.81
C GLU A 384 7.03 -21.81 9.39
N ILE A 385 6.57 -20.71 8.80
CA ILE A 385 6.03 -20.70 7.44
C ILE A 385 7.02 -19.94 6.59
N GLU A 386 7.41 -20.55 5.48
CA GLU A 386 8.12 -19.92 4.37
C GLU A 386 7.18 -18.95 3.62
N ALA A 387 6.68 -17.92 4.31
CA ALA A 387 5.90 -16.84 3.72
C ALA A 387 6.74 -15.57 3.72
N GLU A 388 6.97 -14.99 2.53
CA GLU A 388 7.64 -13.70 2.39
C GLU A 388 6.73 -12.54 2.85
N LEU A 389 6.56 -12.40 4.15
CA LEU A 389 5.83 -11.28 4.74
C LEU A 389 6.47 -9.92 4.35
N PRO A 390 5.73 -8.79 4.43
CA PRO A 390 6.22 -7.44 4.11
C PRO A 390 7.19 -6.86 5.17
N PHE A 391 7.99 -7.73 5.79
CA PHE A 391 9.06 -7.37 6.71
C PHE A 391 10.40 -7.61 6.05
N PHE A 392 11.41 -6.90 6.53
CA PHE A 392 12.74 -6.92 5.94
C PHE A 392 13.76 -7.13 7.05
N SER A 393 14.77 -7.92 6.72
CA SER A 393 15.98 -8.07 7.52
C SER A 393 17.18 -7.86 6.59
N LEU A 394 18.37 -7.91 7.19
CA LEU A 394 19.60 -7.91 6.44
C LEU A 394 20.58 -8.90 7.04
N ASP A 395 21.44 -9.40 6.16
CA ASP A 395 22.62 -10.17 6.52
C ASP A 395 23.86 -9.30 6.33
N ILE A 396 24.84 -9.50 7.20
CA ILE A 396 26.14 -8.83 7.12
C ILE A 396 27.23 -9.89 7.02
N ASP A 397 28.00 -9.83 5.95
CA ASP A 397 29.16 -10.69 5.73
C ASP A 397 30.27 -10.35 6.73
N HIS A 398 30.53 -11.31 7.63
CA HIS A 398 31.53 -11.18 8.68
C HIS A 398 32.97 -11.01 8.16
N ASN A 399 33.26 -11.51 6.97
CA ASN A 399 34.61 -11.44 6.39
C ASN A 399 34.88 -10.11 5.68
N ARG A 400 33.81 -9.43 5.22
CA ARG A 400 33.93 -8.15 4.50
C ARG A 400 33.61 -6.94 5.37
N CYS A 401 32.77 -7.09 6.39
CA CYS A 401 32.34 -5.96 7.20
C CYS A 401 33.46 -5.42 8.10
N THR A 402 33.74 -4.13 7.96
CA THR A 402 34.72 -3.39 8.77
C THR A 402 34.12 -2.73 10.02
N LEU A 403 32.83 -2.96 10.31
CA LEU A 403 32.10 -2.32 11.42
C LEU A 403 32.20 -0.78 11.42
N CYS A 404 32.28 -0.16 10.23
CA CYS A 404 32.47 1.28 10.09
C CYS A 404 31.26 2.14 10.50
N GLY A 405 30.07 1.54 10.63
CA GLY A 405 28.85 2.22 11.06
C GLY A 405 28.18 3.11 10.01
N ALA A 406 28.65 3.13 8.76
CA ALA A 406 28.05 3.94 7.70
C ALA A 406 26.57 3.59 7.46
N CYS A 407 26.22 2.30 7.42
CA CYS A 407 24.85 1.84 7.22
C CYS A 407 23.88 2.33 8.30
N MET A 408 24.31 2.37 9.55
CA MET A 408 23.53 2.88 10.69
C MET A 408 23.34 4.39 10.61
N THR A 409 24.39 5.12 10.24
CA THR A 409 24.35 6.58 10.13
C THR A 409 23.36 7.07 9.07
N TRP A 410 23.24 6.35 7.95
CA TRP A 410 22.40 6.73 6.83
C TRP A 410 21.03 6.01 6.79
N CYS A 411 20.71 5.21 7.82
CA CYS A 411 19.44 4.50 7.89
C CYS A 411 18.28 5.48 8.16
N SER A 412 17.54 5.84 7.12
CA SER A 412 16.42 6.79 7.20
C SER A 412 15.30 6.33 8.14
N SER A 413 15.05 5.02 8.21
CA SER A 413 14.06 4.42 9.11
C SER A 413 14.58 4.14 10.53
N LYS A 414 15.88 4.39 10.78
CA LYS A 414 16.56 4.11 12.06
C LYS A 414 16.48 2.64 12.50
N ALA A 415 16.30 1.73 11.55
CA ALA A 415 16.32 0.28 11.79
C ALA A 415 17.69 -0.21 12.24
N LEU A 416 18.77 0.45 11.82
CA LEU A 416 20.13 0.08 12.16
C LEU A 416 20.67 0.94 13.31
N SER A 417 21.31 0.30 14.27
CA SER A 417 21.90 0.93 15.45
C SER A 417 23.27 0.32 15.78
N LEU A 418 24.09 1.05 16.53
CA LEU A 418 25.31 0.55 17.14
C LEU A 418 25.04 0.34 18.63
N ALA A 419 25.31 -0.86 19.12
CA ALA A 419 25.16 -1.21 20.53
C ALA A 419 26.40 -1.95 21.02
N ARG A 420 26.49 -2.13 22.34
CA ARG A 420 27.42 -3.10 22.92
C ARG A 420 26.69 -4.42 23.12
N TYR A 421 27.26 -5.50 22.59
CA TYR A 421 26.76 -6.85 22.77
C TYR A 421 27.89 -7.74 23.25
N ASN A 422 27.74 -8.38 24.41
CA ASN A 422 28.78 -9.20 25.05
C ASN A 422 30.16 -8.51 25.17
N GLY A 423 30.16 -7.19 25.41
CA GLY A 423 31.38 -6.37 25.54
C GLY A 423 32.01 -5.95 24.20
N GLU A 424 31.46 -6.37 23.07
CA GLU A 424 31.90 -6.03 21.73
C GLU A 424 31.00 -4.95 21.10
N LEU A 425 31.52 -4.25 20.09
CA LEU A 425 30.72 -3.31 19.31
C LEU A 425 29.91 -4.11 18.30
N ALA A 426 28.59 -3.92 18.27
CA ALA A 426 27.69 -4.62 17.36
C ALA A 426 26.87 -3.66 16.52
N ILE A 427 26.65 -4.03 15.26
CA ILE A 427 25.60 -3.44 14.42
C ILE A 427 24.35 -4.27 14.64
N CYS A 428 23.30 -3.64 15.16
CA CYS A 428 22.01 -4.27 15.41
C CYS A 428 20.96 -3.77 14.41
N CYS A 429 20.02 -4.65 14.05
CA CYS A 429 18.89 -4.34 13.18
C CYS A 429 17.57 -4.59 13.92
N ASP A 430 16.70 -3.59 13.92
CA ASP A 430 15.30 -3.71 14.30
C ASP A 430 14.45 -3.94 13.04
N SER A 431 14.04 -5.19 12.86
CA SER A 431 13.27 -5.65 11.68
C SER A 431 11.85 -5.05 11.64
N SER A 432 11.32 -4.54 12.76
CA SER A 432 10.05 -3.80 12.79
C SER A 432 10.16 -2.42 12.13
N LEU A 433 11.34 -1.80 12.20
CA LEU A 433 11.65 -0.50 11.59
C LEU A 433 12.30 -0.62 10.20
N CYS A 434 12.84 -1.79 9.86
CA CYS A 434 13.45 -2.00 8.55
C CYS A 434 12.37 -1.99 7.45
N VAL A 435 12.49 -1.02 6.54
CA VAL A 435 11.57 -0.86 5.40
C VAL A 435 12.20 -1.33 4.08
N GLY A 436 13.32 -2.07 4.12
CA GLY A 436 13.91 -2.62 2.91
C GLY A 436 14.27 -1.58 1.83
N CYS A 437 14.69 -0.37 2.19
CA CYS A 437 14.96 0.68 1.19
C CYS A 437 16.24 0.45 0.37
N LEU A 438 17.06 -0.52 0.77
CA LEU A 438 18.33 -0.94 0.12
C LEU A 438 19.47 0.10 0.16
N ASP A 439 19.28 1.27 0.80
CA ASP A 439 20.32 2.30 0.91
C ASP A 439 21.58 1.78 1.62
N CYS A 440 21.44 0.95 2.66
CA CYS A 440 22.59 0.38 3.38
C CYS A 440 23.43 -0.56 2.51
N GLN A 441 22.80 -1.29 1.59
CA GLN A 441 23.48 -2.19 0.65
C GLN A 441 24.27 -1.41 -0.39
N VAL A 442 23.70 -0.32 -0.92
CA VAL A 442 24.38 0.54 -1.90
C VAL A 442 25.49 1.37 -1.27
N LEU A 443 25.31 1.83 -0.03
CA LEU A 443 26.28 2.67 0.66
C LEU A 443 27.50 1.88 1.15
N CYS A 444 27.37 0.57 1.40
CA CYS A 444 28.44 -0.23 1.99
C CYS A 444 29.68 -0.29 1.07
N PRO A 445 30.83 0.30 1.46
CA PRO A 445 32.01 0.35 0.60
C PRO A 445 32.66 -1.02 0.41
N GLU A 446 32.40 -1.95 1.32
CA GLU A 446 32.90 -3.34 1.27
C GLU A 446 31.86 -4.32 0.69
N HIS A 447 30.70 -3.80 0.26
CA HIS A 447 29.58 -4.59 -0.25
C HIS A 447 29.13 -5.73 0.67
N ALA A 448 29.30 -5.57 1.98
CA ALA A 448 29.10 -6.61 2.99
C ALA A 448 27.63 -6.80 3.43
N ILE A 449 26.69 -6.01 2.92
CA ILE A 449 25.30 -5.99 3.39
C ILE A 449 24.38 -6.50 2.28
N SER A 450 23.50 -7.44 2.62
CA SER A 450 22.43 -7.95 1.75
C SER A 450 21.08 -7.78 2.44
N VAL A 451 20.15 -7.06 1.82
CA VAL A 451 18.80 -6.84 2.37
C VAL A 451 17.79 -7.76 1.67
N HIS A 452 16.93 -8.40 2.44
CA HIS A 452 15.94 -9.35 1.92
C HIS A 452 14.59 -9.23 2.66
N ARG A 453 13.52 -9.70 2.02
CA ARG A 453 12.24 -9.93 2.72
C ARG A 453 12.45 -11.04 3.73
N ALA A 454 11.97 -10.85 4.95
CA ALA A 454 12.30 -11.72 6.06
C ALA A 454 11.05 -12.20 6.80
N THR A 455 10.98 -13.51 6.98
CA THR A 455 10.00 -14.16 7.84
C THR A 455 10.54 -14.22 9.26
N VAL A 456 10.62 -13.05 9.92
CA VAL A 456 11.07 -12.93 11.31
C VAL A 456 9.98 -12.37 12.23
N PRO A 457 8.84 -13.09 12.41
CA PRO A 457 7.75 -12.63 13.27
C PRO A 457 8.21 -12.22 14.66
N ASP A 458 9.07 -13.00 15.30
CA ASP A 458 9.54 -12.74 16.67
C ASP A 458 10.36 -11.46 16.76
N GLU A 459 11.31 -11.23 15.83
CA GLU A 459 12.08 -9.97 15.79
C GLU A 459 11.16 -8.75 15.62
N VAL A 460 10.10 -8.89 14.80
CA VAL A 460 9.13 -7.81 14.53
C VAL A 460 8.23 -7.57 15.74
N LEU A 461 7.73 -8.61 16.39
CA LEU A 461 6.82 -8.51 17.54
C LEU A 461 7.53 -8.03 18.80
N GLU A 462 8.75 -8.50 19.04
CA GLU A 462 9.55 -8.04 20.18
C GLU A 462 9.98 -6.58 20.02
N ARG A 463 10.04 -6.07 18.78
CA ARG A 463 10.51 -4.71 18.45
C ARG A 463 11.87 -4.41 19.09
N LYS A 464 12.77 -5.38 19.04
CA LYS A 464 14.11 -5.28 19.63
C LYS A 464 15.19 -5.32 18.55
N PRO A 465 16.20 -4.44 18.64
CA PRO A 465 17.38 -4.56 17.79
C PRO A 465 18.13 -5.87 18.04
N VAL A 466 18.27 -6.69 17.00
CA VAL A 466 19.04 -7.95 17.03
C VAL A 466 20.44 -7.71 16.48
N PRO A 467 21.52 -8.15 17.15
CA PRO A 467 22.88 -8.02 16.62
C PRO A 467 23.03 -8.85 15.34
N LYS A 468 23.39 -8.19 14.23
CA LYS A 468 23.67 -8.86 12.95
C LYS A 468 25.17 -9.12 12.74
N ILE A 469 26.01 -8.34 13.40
CA ILE A 469 27.46 -8.57 13.49
C ILE A 469 28.00 -7.90 14.76
N ALA A 470 28.98 -8.53 15.40
CA ALA A 470 29.73 -7.97 16.51
C ALA A 470 31.24 -8.10 16.27
N GLY A 471 32.02 -7.19 16.84
CA GLY A 471 33.47 -7.27 16.78
C GLY A 471 34.18 -6.42 17.82
N LYS A 472 35.44 -6.81 18.06
CA LYS A 472 36.27 -6.22 19.09
C LYS A 472 36.75 -4.83 18.69
N MET A 473 36.72 -3.93 19.67
CA MET A 473 37.34 -2.61 19.54
C MET A 473 38.82 -2.70 19.86
N LEU A 474 39.65 -2.18 18.97
CA LEU A 474 41.07 -1.99 19.24
C LEU A 474 41.26 -0.89 20.28
N ARG A 475 42.27 -1.06 21.14
CA ARG A 475 42.72 -0.03 22.08
C ARG A 475 44.07 0.50 21.65
N CYS A 476 44.31 1.78 21.94
CA CYS A 476 45.59 2.40 21.69
C CYS A 476 46.67 1.75 22.54
N GLU A 477 47.73 1.25 21.91
CA GLU A 477 48.84 0.57 22.60
C GLU A 477 49.55 1.46 23.63
N MET A 478 49.55 2.78 23.43
CA MET A 478 50.21 3.73 24.33
C MET A 478 49.35 4.22 25.50
N CYS A 479 48.02 4.29 25.36
CA CYS A 479 47.15 4.93 26.37
C CYS A 479 45.88 4.17 26.71
N GLY A 480 45.60 3.05 26.05
CA GLY A 480 44.42 2.20 26.30
C GLY A 480 43.08 2.76 25.80
N ALA A 481 43.05 3.98 25.24
CA ALA A 481 41.85 4.59 24.66
C ALA A 481 41.28 3.74 23.52
N MET A 482 39.95 3.65 23.42
CA MET A 482 39.29 2.92 22.33
C MET A 482 39.54 3.62 20.99
N LEU A 483 39.87 2.84 19.96
CA LEU A 483 40.14 3.30 18.61
C LEU A 483 38.99 2.87 17.69
N PHE A 484 39.30 1.96 16.76
CA PHE A 484 38.41 1.47 15.72
C PHE A 484 38.16 -0.04 15.92
N PRO A 485 37.17 -0.62 15.23
CA PRO A 485 37.03 -2.06 15.16
C PRO A 485 38.32 -2.72 14.64
N SER A 486 38.67 -3.87 15.21
CA SER A 486 39.87 -4.61 14.78
C SER A 486 39.82 -4.99 13.30
N THR A 487 38.63 -5.31 12.78
CA THR A 487 38.41 -5.64 11.37
C THR A 487 38.71 -4.47 10.44
N MET A 488 38.37 -3.23 10.83
CA MET A 488 38.72 -2.03 10.07
C MET A 488 40.23 -1.84 9.96
N VAL A 489 40.94 -2.02 11.08
CA VAL A 489 42.41 -1.85 11.12
C VAL A 489 43.10 -2.90 10.27
N SER A 490 42.68 -4.18 10.37
CA SER A 490 43.18 -5.25 9.50
C SER A 490 42.98 -4.92 8.03
N HIS A 491 41.78 -4.46 7.66
CA HIS A 491 41.47 -4.14 6.27
C HIS A 491 42.29 -2.95 5.73
N ILE A 492 42.48 -1.90 6.53
CA ILE A 492 43.35 -0.77 6.16
C ILE A 492 44.79 -1.26 6.00
N LYS A 493 45.27 -2.10 6.92
CA LYS A 493 46.63 -2.67 6.88
C LYS A 493 46.86 -3.46 5.59
N ASP A 494 45.90 -4.27 5.17
CA ASP A 494 46.00 -5.04 3.92
C ASP A 494 46.08 -4.11 2.71
N LYS A 495 45.26 -3.04 2.65
CA LYS A 495 45.29 -2.05 1.55
C LYS A 495 46.58 -1.22 1.48
N VAL A 496 47.21 -0.92 2.62
CA VAL A 496 48.46 -0.12 2.67
C VAL A 496 49.73 -0.96 2.72
N SER A 497 49.61 -2.30 2.80
CA SER A 497 50.75 -3.22 2.88
C SER A 497 51.73 -3.05 1.71
N GLY A 498 51.22 -2.78 0.50
CA GLY A 498 52.04 -2.53 -0.69
C GLY A 498 52.85 -1.23 -0.67
N TRP A 499 52.67 -0.36 0.33
CA TRP A 499 53.35 0.94 0.41
C TRP A 499 54.68 0.86 1.19
N ASN A 500 55.05 -0.31 1.73
CA ASN A 500 56.32 -0.59 2.41
C ASN A 500 56.76 0.48 3.44
N SER A 501 55.83 0.99 4.24
CA SER A 501 56.11 1.99 5.28
C SER A 501 55.75 1.47 6.68
N PRO A 502 56.74 1.01 7.47
CA PRO A 502 56.54 0.55 8.85
C PRO A 502 55.90 1.61 9.76
N ILE A 503 56.21 2.89 9.49
CA ILE A 503 55.70 4.04 10.24
C ILE A 503 54.17 4.16 10.06
N LEU A 504 53.67 3.90 8.84
CA LEU A 504 52.25 3.95 8.53
C LEU A 504 51.49 2.79 9.19
N THR A 505 52.02 1.57 9.16
CA THR A 505 51.37 0.39 9.75
C THR A 505 51.32 0.45 11.28
N ASP A 506 52.40 0.88 11.93
CA ASP A 506 52.45 1.03 13.40
C ASP A 506 51.52 2.13 13.90
N SER A 507 51.35 3.18 13.09
CA SER A 507 50.48 4.32 13.42
C SER A 507 49.00 3.93 13.52
N LEU A 508 48.58 2.82 12.90
CA LEU A 508 47.19 2.34 12.93
C LEU A 508 46.74 1.92 14.34
N TYR A 509 47.68 1.51 15.19
CA TYR A 509 47.41 1.06 16.56
C TYR A 509 47.47 2.21 17.61
N LEU A 510 47.62 3.46 17.16
CA LEU A 510 47.76 4.65 18.00
C LEU A 510 46.64 5.66 17.77
N CYS A 511 46.13 6.27 18.85
CA CYS A 511 45.19 7.40 18.78
C CYS A 511 45.86 8.64 18.18
N SER A 512 45.08 9.60 17.69
CA SER A 512 45.59 10.83 17.05
C SER A 512 46.59 11.57 17.94
N THR A 513 46.34 11.64 19.25
CA THR A 513 47.23 12.27 20.24
C THR A 513 48.53 11.50 20.43
N CYS A 514 48.46 10.17 20.63
CA CYS A 514 49.63 9.32 20.83
C CYS A 514 50.48 9.21 19.56
N ARG A 515 49.86 9.20 18.38
CA ARG A 515 50.54 9.23 17.08
C ARG A 515 51.40 10.48 16.92
N ARG A 516 50.85 11.67 17.25
CA ARG A 516 51.62 12.94 17.26
C ARG A 516 52.79 12.88 18.24
N LYS A 517 52.58 12.35 19.46
CA LYS A 517 53.66 12.19 20.45
C LYS A 517 54.79 11.27 19.95
N ARG A 518 54.45 10.17 19.28
CA ARG A 518 55.45 9.24 18.71
C ARG A 518 56.25 9.89 17.59
N ILE A 519 55.59 10.61 16.67
CA ILE A 519 56.28 11.34 15.60
C ILE A 519 57.22 12.41 16.19
N ALA A 520 56.75 13.19 17.17
CA ALA A 520 57.59 14.18 17.85
C ALA A 520 58.83 13.55 18.49
N LYS A 521 58.71 12.39 19.16
CA LYS A 521 59.85 11.64 19.72
C LYS A 521 60.80 11.03 18.68
N THR A 522 60.42 10.98 17.40
CA THR A 522 61.24 10.41 16.33
C THR A 522 61.97 11.51 15.54
N MET A 523 61.57 12.78 15.71
CA MET A 523 62.17 13.95 15.05
C MET A 523 63.25 14.65 15.88
N TYR A 524 63.34 14.33 17.18
CA TYR A 524 64.39 14.72 18.11
C TYR A 524 65.07 13.46 18.61
#